data_AF-A0A951MG39-F1
#
_entry.id   AF-A0A951MG39-F1
#
_cell.length_a   1.000
_cell.length_b   1.000
_cell.length_c   1.000
_cell.angle_alpha   90.00
_cell.angle_beta   90.00
_cell.angle_gamma   90.00
#
_symmetry.space_group_name_H-M   'P 1'
#
loop_
_entity.id
_entity.type
_entity.pdbx_description
1 polymer ?
#
loop_
_entity_poly.entity_id
_entity_poly.type
_entity_poly.pdbx_seq_one_letter_code
_entity_poly.pdbx_strand_id
1 'polypeptide(L)'
;MAAPDTSGVLFDLPGVIDTVDVPGEPFAVQAGDFFVDPLPAADAFILMEVIHDWDDDHAAAILSAVRRAASPGATVLIIEAVADEEVL
;
A
#
# COMPACT_ATOMS: atom_id res chain seq x y z
N MET A 1 -0.67 -14.09 -17.03
CA MET A 1 -0.30 -13.31 -15.84
C MET A 1 1.20 -13.11 -15.82
N ALA A 2 1.67 -11.92 -15.43
CA ALA A 2 3.10 -11.59 -15.38
C ALA A 2 3.83 -12.18 -14.15
N ALA A 3 3.12 -12.47 -13.06
CA ALA A 3 3.67 -13.08 -11.84
C ALA A 3 2.69 -14.13 -11.26
N PRO A 4 2.62 -15.35 -11.84
CA PRO A 4 1.62 -16.35 -11.47
C PRO A 4 1.83 -16.99 -10.09
N ASP A 5 3.04 -16.92 -9.54
CA ASP A 5 3.39 -17.51 -8.23
C ASP A 5 3.26 -16.50 -7.08
N THR A 6 2.74 -15.29 -7.35
CA THR A 6 2.52 -14.26 -6.34
C THR A 6 1.13 -14.38 -5.74
N SER A 7 1.06 -14.19 -4.43
CA SER A 7 -0.20 -13.93 -3.70
C SER A 7 -0.07 -12.57 -3.02
N GLY A 8 -1.18 -11.92 -2.72
CA GLY A 8 -1.13 -10.63 -2.06
C GLY A 8 -2.41 -10.29 -1.31
N VAL A 9 -2.38 -9.13 -0.66
CA VAL A 9 -3.51 -8.57 0.07
C VAL A 9 -3.78 -7.17 -0.45
N LEU A 10 -5.01 -6.92 -0.90
CA LEU A 10 -5.52 -5.57 -1.07
C LEU A 10 -5.95 -5.06 0.30
N PHE A 11 -5.25 -4.05 0.81
CA PHE A 11 -5.56 -3.40 2.08
C PHE A 11 -6.08 -1.99 1.81
N ASP A 12 -7.27 -1.69 2.32
CA ASP A 12 -7.90 -0.37 2.18
C ASP A 12 -8.94 -0.16 3.30
N LEU A 13 -9.52 1.03 3.38
CA LEU A 13 -10.57 1.34 4.34
C LEU A 13 -11.79 0.42 4.15
N PRO A 14 -12.54 0.09 5.23
CA PRO A 14 -13.69 -0.80 5.15
C PRO A 14 -14.71 -0.43 4.07
N GLY A 15 -15.04 0.86 3.96
CA GLY A 15 -16.00 1.34 2.96
C GLY A 15 -15.50 1.22 1.51
N VAL A 16 -14.19 1.12 1.28
CA VAL A 16 -13.62 0.86 -0.04
C VAL A 16 -13.66 -0.63 -0.34
N ILE A 17 -13.18 -1.47 0.59
CA ILE A 17 -13.17 -2.93 0.44
C ILE A 17 -14.57 -3.49 0.13
N ASP A 18 -15.62 -2.95 0.76
CA ASP A 18 -17.00 -3.36 0.52
C ASP A 18 -17.46 -3.14 -0.94
N THR A 19 -16.78 -2.30 -1.70
CA THR A 19 -17.08 -2.01 -3.12
C THR A 19 -16.25 -2.82 -4.10
N VAL A 20 -15.23 -3.54 -3.62
CA VAL A 20 -14.32 -4.28 -4.47
C VAL A 20 -14.95 -5.61 -4.85
N ASP A 21 -15.23 -5.80 -6.14
CA ASP A 21 -15.45 -7.10 -6.73
C ASP A 21 -14.11 -7.59 -7.30
N VAL A 22 -13.49 -8.61 -6.68
CA VAL A 22 -12.22 -9.19 -7.14
C VAL A 22 -12.49 -10.53 -7.83
N PRO A 23 -12.94 -10.56 -9.10
CA PRO A 23 -13.12 -11.81 -9.80
C PRO A 23 -11.77 -12.42 -10.18
N GLY A 24 -11.48 -13.61 -9.65
CA GLY A 24 -10.57 -14.58 -10.30
C GLY A 24 -9.06 -14.42 -10.12
N GLU A 25 -8.57 -13.57 -9.21
CA GLU A 25 -7.13 -13.42 -8.93
C GLU A 25 -6.80 -13.78 -7.46
N PRO A 26 -5.56 -14.19 -7.13
CA PRO A 26 -5.19 -14.79 -5.82
C PRO A 26 -4.99 -13.76 -4.69
N PHE A 27 -5.72 -12.64 -4.72
CA PHE A 27 -5.58 -11.58 -3.73
C PHE A 27 -6.65 -11.72 -2.64
N ALA A 28 -6.21 -11.77 -1.38
CA ALA A 28 -7.10 -11.57 -0.26
C ALA A 28 -7.44 -10.07 -0.15
N VAL A 29 -8.60 -9.76 0.43
CA VAL A 29 -8.97 -8.38 0.79
C VAL A 29 -8.94 -8.24 2.30
N GLN A 30 -8.38 -7.14 2.80
CA GLN A 30 -8.35 -6.83 4.22
C GLN A 30 -8.72 -5.37 4.44
N ALA A 31 -9.80 -5.14 5.16
CA ALA A 31 -10.18 -3.80 5.58
C ALA A 31 -9.31 -3.32 6.75
N GLY A 32 -8.93 -2.05 6.74
CA GLY A 32 -8.26 -1.39 7.86
C GLY A 32 -7.79 0.03 7.53
N ASP A 33 -7.21 0.68 8.52
CA ASP A 33 -6.68 2.05 8.44
C ASP A 33 -5.17 2.06 8.71
N PHE A 34 -4.39 2.67 7.81
CA PHE A 34 -2.92 2.73 7.89
C PHE A 34 -2.38 3.32 9.20
N PHE A 35 -3.14 4.22 9.83
CA PHE A 35 -2.71 5.00 10.97
C PHE A 35 -2.95 4.30 12.31
N VAL A 36 -3.94 3.40 12.38
CA VAL A 36 -4.36 2.77 13.64
C VAL A 36 -4.28 1.25 13.62
N ASP A 37 -4.37 0.62 12.46
CA ASP A 37 -4.37 -0.83 12.32
C ASP A 37 -2.99 -1.38 11.89
N PRO A 38 -2.66 -2.63 12.25
CA PRO A 38 -1.47 -3.29 11.73
C PRO A 38 -1.67 -3.64 10.24
N LEU A 39 -0.64 -3.37 9.43
CA LEU A 39 -0.62 -3.82 8.04
C LEU A 39 -0.29 -5.32 7.96
N PRO A 40 -0.81 -6.03 6.94
CA PRO A 40 -0.45 -7.42 6.69
C PRO A 40 1.06 -7.52 6.42
N ALA A 41 1.67 -8.59 6.93
CA ALA A 41 3.08 -8.88 6.66
C ALA A 41 3.26 -9.26 5.18
N ALA A 42 4.25 -8.67 4.53
CA ALA A 42 4.61 -8.94 3.15
C ALA A 42 6.12 -8.77 2.92
N ASP A 43 6.62 -9.34 1.83
CA ASP A 43 7.97 -9.13 1.31
C ASP A 43 8.04 -7.98 0.28
N ALA A 44 6.89 -7.55 -0.25
CA ALA A 44 6.74 -6.34 -1.04
C ALA A 44 5.48 -5.57 -0.64
N PHE A 45 5.60 -4.25 -0.55
CA PHE A 45 4.49 -3.32 -0.30
C PHE A 45 4.37 -2.36 -1.47
N ILE A 46 3.18 -2.24 -2.04
CA ILE A 46 2.89 -1.29 -3.12
C ILE A 46 1.98 -0.20 -2.56
N LEU A 47 2.45 1.04 -2.61
CA LEU A 47 1.67 2.24 -2.34
C LEU A 47 1.52 2.95 -3.68
N MET A 48 0.32 2.93 -4.25
CA MET A 48 0.04 3.49 -5.57
C MET A 48 -1.00 4.58 -5.44
N GLU A 49 -0.63 5.81 -5.81
CA GLU A 49 -1.48 7.00 -5.68
C GLU A 49 -1.99 7.16 -4.24
N VAL A 50 -1.11 6.97 -3.25
CA VAL A 50 -1.44 7.04 -1.81
C VAL A 50 -0.68 8.17 -1.13
N ILE A 51 0.64 8.26 -1.32
CA ILE A 51 1.49 9.11 -0.50
C ILE A 51 1.26 10.60 -0.78
N HIS A 52 0.95 10.97 -2.02
CA HIS A 52 0.76 12.37 -2.41
C HIS A 52 -0.48 13.04 -1.79
N ASP A 53 -1.42 12.27 -1.25
CA ASP A 53 -2.65 12.79 -0.63
C ASP A 53 -2.41 13.39 0.76
N TRP A 54 -1.23 13.14 1.33
CA TRP A 54 -0.92 13.40 2.73
C TRP A 54 0.22 14.39 2.90
N ASP A 55 0.20 15.10 4.03
CA ASP A 55 1.36 15.89 4.47
C ASP A 55 2.51 14.98 4.94
N ASP A 56 3.68 15.59 5.18
CA ASP A 56 4.90 14.87 5.55
C ASP A 56 4.73 14.00 6.82
N ASP A 57 3.98 14.47 7.82
CA ASP A 57 3.79 13.75 9.07
C ASP A 57 2.92 12.50 8.87
N HIS A 58 1.84 12.62 8.10
CA HIS A 58 0.97 11.48 7.76
C HIS A 58 1.66 10.51 6.79
N ALA A 59 2.37 11.01 5.79
CA ALA A 59 3.18 10.19 4.89
C ALA A 59 4.25 9.39 5.67
N ALA A 60 4.94 10.04 6.61
CA ALA A 60 5.90 9.37 7.48
C ALA A 60 5.23 8.31 8.37
N ALA A 61 4.01 8.56 8.85
CA ALA A 61 3.25 7.57 9.63
C ALA A 61 2.88 6.33 8.80
N ILE A 62 2.42 6.51 7.55
CA ILE A 62 2.11 5.42 6.62
C ILE A 62 3.36 4.59 6.33
N LEU A 63 4.47 5.24 5.95
CA LEU A 63 5.74 4.56 5.68
C LEU A 63 6.28 3.84 6.93
N SER A 64 6.06 4.41 8.12
CA SER A 64 6.40 3.75 9.38
C SER A 64 5.54 2.52 9.65
N ALA A 65 4.26 2.54 9.29
CA ALA A 65 3.38 1.36 9.38
C ALA A 65 3.88 0.23 8.46
N VAL A 66 4.22 0.57 7.22
CA VAL A 66 4.83 -0.37 6.27
C VAL A 66 6.14 -0.94 6.84
N ARG A 67 7.01 -0.08 7.39
CA ARG A 67 8.28 -0.52 8.00
C ARG A 67 8.07 -1.48 9.18
N ARG A 68 7.00 -1.32 9.96
CA ARG A 68 6.69 -2.24 11.07
C ARG A 68 6.21 -3.61 10.59
N ALA A 69 5.47 -3.66 9.48
CA ALA A 69 4.98 -4.92 8.89
C ALA A 69 6.03 -5.64 8.02
N ALA A 70 7.03 -4.90 7.53
CA ALA A 70 8.07 -5.39 6.66
C ALA A 70 9.06 -6.35 7.35
N SER A 71 9.25 -7.52 6.73
CA SER A 71 10.36 -8.42 7.08
C SER A 71 11.72 -7.84 6.63
N PRO A 72 12.85 -8.24 7.23
CA PRO A 72 14.17 -7.88 6.72
C PRO A 72 14.31 -8.26 5.23
N GLY A 73 14.69 -7.29 4.39
CA GLY A 73 14.81 -7.48 2.94
C GLY A 73 13.52 -7.22 2.16
N ALA A 74 12.41 -6.89 2.81
CA ALA A 74 11.20 -6.46 2.11
C ALA A 74 11.39 -5.14 1.36
N THR A 75 10.69 -5.00 0.24
CA THR A 75 10.76 -3.82 -0.63
C THR A 75 9.49 -2.99 -0.55
N VAL A 76 9.62 -1.67 -0.54
CA VAL A 76 8.49 -0.74 -0.69
C VAL A 76 8.56 -0.12 -2.08
N LEU A 77 7.51 -0.29 -2.87
CA LEU A 77 7.34 0.32 -4.19
C LEU A 77 6.32 1.46 -4.06
N ILE A 78 6.76 2.66 -4.37
CA ILE A 78 5.94 3.87 -4.39
C ILE A 78 5.68 4.22 -5.86
N ILE A 79 4.41 4.21 -6.26
CA ILE A 79 3.96 4.52 -7.62
C ILE A 79 3.15 5.80 -7.55
N GLU A 80 3.81 6.91 -7.90
CA GLU A 80 3.25 8.26 -7.74
C GLU A 80 3.66 9.12 -8.94
N ALA A 81 2.84 10.12 -9.25
CA ALA A 81 3.28 11.22 -10.10
C ALA A 81 4.31 12.06 -9.33
N VAL A 82 5.52 12.17 -9.87
CA VAL A 82 6.54 13.09 -9.35
C VAL A 82 6.34 14.43 -10.05
N ALA A 83 6.07 15.48 -9.28
CA ALA A 83 6.06 16.83 -9.83
C ALA A 83 7.44 17.14 -10.40
N ASP A 84 7.50 17.63 -11.64
CA ASP A 84 8.74 18.16 -12.20
C ASP A 84 9.21 19.35 -11.34
N GLU A 85 10.52 19.51 -11.20
CA GLU A 85 11.10 20.72 -10.61
C GLU A 85 10.72 21.92 -11.50
N GLU A 86 9.65 22.65 -11.15
CA GLU A 86 9.57 24.05 -11.56
C GLU A 86 10.69 24.79 -10.81
N VAL A 87 11.81 24.96 -11.52
CA VAL A 87 12.82 25.97 -11.24
C VAL A 87 12.09 27.30 -11.12
N LEU A 88 12.00 27.80 -9.88
CA LEU A 88 11.53 29.15 -9.58
C LEU A 88 12.23 30.22 -10.44
#